data_AF-A0A383DN54-F1
#
_entry.id   AF-A0A383DN54-F1
#
_cell.length_a   1.000
_cell.length_b   1.000
_cell.length_c   1.000
_cell.angle_alpha   90.00
_cell.angle_beta   90.00
_cell.angle_gamma   90.00
#
_symmetry.space_group_name_H-M   'P 1'
#
loop_
_entity.id
_entity.type
_entity.pdbx_description
1 polymer ?
#
loop_
_entity_poly.entity_id
_entity_poly.type
_entity_poly.pdbx_seq_one_letter_code
_entity_poly.pdbx_strand_id
1 'polypeptide(L)'
;EGMAMVEIYLGDWQVLFGNSEAAARSYARANQLLLDAGIDQLTINRVFAEPKLLPAFNFISSWEQALAGLDARDQPSSSVEDVSNFSFRQWSPQFPYSKAPVDYGADDSLEMDDEYAIFSFNLAGLEEGGRWHRGRFRKGVSSPRDLELLTINFREPVNRMELENSILNLNFRPKLEDGAPQSVNATLSYQFAGE
;
A
#
# COMPACT_ATOMS: atom_id res chain seq x y z
N GLU A 1 -1.76 6.43 -22.85
CA GLU A 1 -1.11 6.59 -21.53
C GLU A 1 -1.93 7.36 -20.50
N GLY A 2 -2.22 8.67 -20.67
CA GLY A 2 -2.93 9.45 -19.64
C GLY A 2 -4.29 8.88 -19.20
N MET A 3 -5.07 8.34 -20.14
CA MET A 3 -6.32 7.63 -19.81
C MET A 3 -6.09 6.34 -19.01
N ALA A 4 -4.99 5.64 -19.23
CA ALA A 4 -4.64 4.46 -18.43
C ALA A 4 -4.32 4.85 -16.99
N MET A 5 -3.61 5.98 -16.79
CA MET A 5 -3.35 6.51 -15.45
C MET A 5 -4.64 6.84 -14.72
N VAL A 6 -5.60 7.49 -15.40
CA VAL A 6 -6.93 7.76 -14.82
C VAL A 6 -7.62 6.47 -14.38
N GLU A 7 -7.59 5.41 -15.20
CA GLU A 7 -8.18 4.12 -14.85
C GLU A 7 -7.50 3.46 -13.65
N ILE A 8 -6.18 3.59 -13.50
CA ILE A 8 -5.48 3.10 -12.30
C ILE A 8 -5.99 3.80 -11.03
N TYR A 9 -6.07 5.14 -11.06
CA TYR A 9 -6.57 5.91 -9.93
C TYR A 9 -8.06 5.65 -9.65
N LEU A 10 -8.85 5.43 -10.70
CA LEU A 10 -10.23 4.99 -10.55
C LEU A 10 -10.30 3.64 -9.83
N GLY A 11 -9.44 2.68 -10.20
CA GLY A 11 -9.32 1.40 -9.51
C GLY A 11 -8.99 1.57 -8.03
N ASP A 12 -8.02 2.42 -7.69
CA ASP A 12 -7.66 2.71 -6.30
C ASP A 12 -8.82 3.30 -5.50
N TRP A 13 -9.58 4.20 -6.11
CA TRP A 13 -10.80 4.74 -5.52
C TRP A 13 -11.83 3.65 -5.24
N GLN A 14 -12.04 2.74 -6.18
CA GLN A 14 -12.96 1.60 -5.98
C GLN A 14 -12.48 0.69 -4.84
N VAL A 15 -11.18 0.46 -4.68
CA VAL A 15 -10.61 -0.28 -3.54
C VAL A 15 -10.93 0.40 -2.21
N LEU A 16 -10.70 1.72 -2.10
CA LEU A 16 -10.99 2.49 -0.88
C LEU A 16 -12.46 2.44 -0.46
N PHE A 17 -13.37 2.27 -1.43
CA PHE A 17 -14.81 2.14 -1.17
C PHE A 17 -15.32 0.69 -1.16
N GLY A 18 -14.42 -0.29 -1.22
CA GLY A 18 -14.77 -1.71 -1.12
C GLY A 18 -15.48 -2.29 -2.35
N ASN A 19 -15.29 -1.71 -3.53
CA ASN A 19 -15.91 -2.16 -4.78
C ASN A 19 -14.92 -2.99 -5.62
N SER A 20 -14.74 -4.25 -5.22
CA SER A 20 -13.79 -5.20 -5.81
C SER A 20 -13.95 -5.37 -7.33
N GLU A 21 -15.18 -5.58 -7.80
CA GLU A 21 -15.45 -5.84 -9.22
C GLU A 21 -15.19 -4.61 -10.11
N ALA A 22 -15.49 -3.41 -9.63
CA ALA A 22 -15.19 -2.19 -10.36
C ALA A 22 -13.68 -1.90 -10.36
N ALA A 23 -12.99 -2.15 -9.24
CA ALA A 23 -11.54 -2.02 -9.17
C ALA A 23 -10.84 -2.95 -10.18
N ALA A 24 -11.25 -4.24 -10.24
CA ALA A 24 -10.70 -5.21 -11.19
C ALA A 24 -10.87 -4.75 -12.64
N ARG A 25 -12.05 -4.25 -12.99
CA ARG A 25 -12.34 -3.73 -14.34
C ARG A 25 -11.49 -2.52 -14.69
N SER A 26 -11.31 -1.59 -13.76
CA SER A 26 -10.47 -0.41 -13.98
C SER A 26 -8.99 -0.80 -14.17
N TYR A 27 -8.46 -1.72 -13.37
CA TYR A 27 -7.07 -2.19 -13.54
C TYR A 27 -6.85 -2.95 -14.86
N ALA A 28 -7.78 -3.83 -15.25
CA ALA A 28 -7.72 -4.52 -16.54
C ALA A 28 -7.80 -3.52 -17.71
N ARG A 29 -8.68 -2.52 -17.61
CA ARG A 29 -8.81 -1.46 -18.63
C ARG A 29 -7.57 -0.59 -18.71
N ALA A 30 -6.96 -0.24 -17.58
CA ALA A 30 -5.69 0.47 -17.56
C ALA A 30 -4.60 -0.31 -18.29
N ASN A 31 -4.47 -1.61 -18.03
CA ASN A 31 -3.50 -2.48 -18.72
C ASN A 31 -3.71 -2.44 -20.25
N GLN A 32 -4.95 -2.62 -20.70
CA GLN A 32 -5.27 -2.55 -22.14
C GLN A 32 -4.89 -1.20 -22.76
N LEU A 33 -5.21 -0.09 -22.08
CA LEU A 33 -4.88 1.26 -22.58
C LEU A 33 -3.37 1.55 -22.63
N LEU A 34 -2.55 0.86 -21.83
CA LEU A 34 -1.09 0.93 -21.90
C LEU A 34 -0.55 0.10 -23.05
N LEU A 35 -1.08 -1.12 -23.24
CA LEU A 35 -0.76 -1.96 -24.41
C LEU A 35 -1.10 -1.25 -25.72
N ASP A 36 -2.29 -0.66 -25.82
CA ASP A 36 -2.74 0.10 -26.99
C ASP A 36 -1.89 1.35 -27.24
N ALA A 37 -1.22 1.86 -26.19
CA ALA A 37 -0.26 2.96 -26.31
C ALA A 37 1.15 2.50 -26.74
N GLY A 38 1.35 1.20 -26.99
CA GLY A 38 2.62 0.62 -27.44
C GLY A 38 3.59 0.27 -26.32
N ILE A 39 3.13 0.25 -25.06
CA ILE A 39 3.96 -0.15 -23.92
C ILE A 39 3.95 -1.67 -23.81
N ASP A 40 5.12 -2.27 -23.67
CA ASP A 40 5.28 -3.72 -23.54
C ASP A 40 4.73 -4.26 -22.20
N GLN A 41 4.09 -5.45 -22.23
CA GLN A 41 3.47 -6.07 -21.05
C GLN A 41 4.46 -6.33 -19.91
N LEU A 42 5.71 -6.71 -20.21
CA LEU A 42 6.73 -6.92 -19.16
C LEU A 42 7.05 -5.61 -18.45
N THR A 43 7.11 -4.51 -19.21
CA THR A 43 7.32 -3.17 -18.64
C THR A 43 6.13 -2.78 -17.76
N ILE A 44 4.91 -3.08 -18.18
CA ILE A 44 3.70 -2.82 -17.40
C ILE A 44 3.72 -3.60 -16.09
N ASN A 45 3.98 -4.90 -16.15
CA ASN A 45 4.03 -5.78 -14.98
C ASN A 45 5.14 -5.35 -14.01
N ARG A 46 6.28 -4.83 -14.49
CA ARG A 46 7.33 -4.27 -13.62
C ARG A 46 6.86 -3.05 -12.85
N VAL A 47 6.15 -2.11 -13.50
CA VAL A 47 5.63 -0.89 -12.83
C VAL A 47 4.62 -1.24 -11.74
N PHE A 48 3.82 -2.29 -11.93
CA PHE A 48 2.79 -2.71 -10.97
C PHE A 48 3.13 -3.99 -10.19
N ALA A 49 4.41 -4.39 -10.19
CA ALA A 49 4.87 -5.58 -9.49
C ALA A 49 4.73 -5.43 -7.97
N GLU A 50 4.83 -4.19 -7.47
CA GLU A 50 4.70 -3.89 -6.06
C GLU A 50 3.33 -3.32 -5.71
N PRO A 51 2.69 -3.84 -4.66
CA PRO A 51 1.52 -3.20 -4.07
C PRO A 51 1.87 -1.81 -3.53
N LYS A 52 0.87 -0.92 -3.48
CA LYS A 52 1.06 0.47 -3.04
C LYS A 52 0.07 0.83 -1.94
N LEU A 53 0.53 1.45 -0.86
CA LEU A 53 -0.37 1.96 0.19
C LEU A 53 -1.33 3.03 -0.39
N LEU A 54 -2.60 2.96 -0.02
CA LEU A 54 -3.65 3.90 -0.42
C LEU A 54 -4.11 4.78 0.76
N PRO A 55 -4.48 6.05 0.51
CA PRO A 55 -4.39 6.74 -0.78
C PRO A 55 -2.94 6.97 -1.21
N ALA A 56 -2.68 6.88 -2.52
CA ALA A 56 -1.35 7.13 -3.07
C ALA A 56 -1.05 8.64 -3.03
N PHE A 57 -0.15 9.07 -2.14
CA PHE A 57 0.20 10.49 -1.98
C PHE A 57 0.99 11.07 -3.16
N ASN A 58 1.76 10.23 -3.86
CA ASN A 58 2.50 10.64 -5.05
C ASN A 58 1.62 10.40 -6.29
N PHE A 59 1.08 11.49 -6.83
CA PHE A 59 0.36 11.49 -8.09
C PHE A 59 1.35 11.37 -9.26
N ILE A 60 1.14 10.35 -10.08
CA ILE A 60 1.92 10.02 -11.27
C ILE A 60 1.01 10.34 -12.45
N SER A 61 1.33 11.40 -13.19
CA SER A 61 0.47 11.89 -14.27
C SER A 61 0.79 11.27 -15.62
N SER A 62 1.95 10.60 -15.76
CA SER A 62 2.42 10.01 -17.01
C SER A 62 3.12 8.66 -16.80
N TRP A 63 3.24 7.88 -17.88
CA TRP A 63 3.99 6.62 -17.87
C TRP A 63 5.48 6.85 -17.58
N GLU A 64 6.06 7.90 -18.14
CA GLU A 64 7.46 8.27 -17.93
C GLU A 64 7.78 8.52 -16.44
N GLN A 65 6.88 9.20 -15.72
CA GLN A 65 7.03 9.38 -14.28
C GLN A 65 6.91 8.06 -13.50
N ALA A 66 6.09 7.12 -13.98
CA ALA A 66 5.98 5.79 -13.39
C ALA A 66 7.29 4.99 -13.56
N LEU A 67 7.91 5.09 -14.74
CA LEU A 67 9.20 4.46 -15.04
C LEU A 67 10.35 5.07 -14.24
N ALA A 68 10.41 6.40 -14.12
CA ALA A 68 11.44 7.07 -13.32
C ALA A 68 11.42 6.62 -11.84
N GLY A 69 10.23 6.25 -11.33
CA GLY A 69 10.07 5.67 -10.00
C GLY A 69 10.64 4.24 -9.87
N LEU A 70 10.69 3.46 -10.96
CA LEU A 70 11.36 2.15 -10.99
C LEU A 70 12.88 2.30 -11.01
N ASP A 71 13.42 3.20 -11.83
CA ASP A 71 14.88 3.38 -11.95
C ASP A 71 15.51 3.88 -10.64
N ALA A 72 14.78 4.66 -9.85
CA ALA A 72 15.19 5.07 -8.50
C ALA A 72 15.22 3.90 -7.49
N ARG A 73 14.48 2.81 -7.77
CA ARG A 73 14.37 1.62 -6.91
C ARG A 73 15.36 0.52 -7.25
N ASP A 74 15.77 0.40 -8.51
CA ASP A 74 16.78 -0.58 -8.96
C ASP A 74 18.21 -0.30 -8.43
N GLN A 75 18.37 0.60 -7.44
CA GLN A 75 19.55 0.58 -6.58
C GLN A 75 19.56 -0.69 -5.72
N PRO A 76 20.71 -1.35 -5.53
CA PRO A 76 20.78 -2.75 -5.13
C PRO A 76 20.38 -2.96 -3.66
N SER A 77 19.07 -3.08 -3.40
CA SER A 77 18.54 -3.70 -2.18
C SER A 77 18.23 -5.16 -2.50
N SER A 78 19.17 -6.01 -2.13
CA SER A 78 19.11 -7.46 -2.34
C SER A 78 18.08 -8.07 -1.38
N SER A 79 16.88 -8.35 -1.86
CA SER A 79 16.00 -9.31 -1.21
C SER A 79 15.54 -10.34 -2.25
N VAL A 80 15.82 -11.60 -1.94
CA VAL A 80 15.68 -12.78 -2.83
C VAL A 80 14.27 -13.39 -2.71
N GLU A 81 13.34 -12.68 -2.08
CA GLU A 81 11.95 -13.10 -1.91
C GLU A 81 11.01 -12.01 -2.42
N ASP A 82 9.90 -12.41 -3.06
CA ASP A 82 8.77 -11.57 -3.50
C ASP A 82 7.99 -10.97 -2.29
N VAL A 83 8.71 -10.41 -1.32
CA VAL A 83 8.15 -9.81 -0.11
C VAL A 83 8.17 -8.30 -0.27
N SER A 84 6.98 -7.70 -0.32
CA SER A 84 6.83 -6.25 -0.45
C SER A 84 7.04 -5.56 0.89
N ASN A 85 7.93 -4.58 0.95
CA ASN A 85 8.26 -3.88 2.20
C ASN A 85 7.60 -2.50 2.24
N PHE A 86 6.85 -2.23 3.31
CA PHE A 86 6.18 -0.96 3.53
C PHE A 86 6.70 -0.26 4.78
N SER A 87 6.63 1.07 4.76
CA SER A 87 6.77 1.91 5.95
C SER A 87 5.53 2.79 6.12
N PHE A 88 4.99 2.81 7.33
CA PHE A 88 3.88 3.66 7.73
C PHE A 88 4.21 4.36 9.05
N ARG A 89 4.21 5.69 9.00
CA ARG A 89 4.24 6.54 10.18
C ARG A 89 2.88 7.20 10.34
N GLN A 90 2.29 7.04 11.51
CA GLN A 90 1.04 7.68 11.89
C GLN A 90 1.22 9.20 11.89
N TRP A 91 0.23 9.94 11.40
CA TRP A 91 0.27 11.40 11.40
C TRP A 91 0.18 12.00 12.79
N SER A 92 -0.85 11.64 13.55
CA SER A 92 -1.04 12.07 14.94
C SER A 92 -1.94 11.08 15.69
N PRO A 93 -1.99 11.10 17.04
CA PRO A 93 -2.92 10.30 17.82
C PRO A 93 -4.40 10.47 17.40
N GLN A 94 -4.77 11.65 16.89
CA GLN A 94 -6.13 11.94 16.42
C GLN A 94 -6.40 11.38 15.00
N PHE A 95 -5.36 11.10 14.23
CA PHE A 95 -5.44 10.53 12.88
C PHE A 95 -4.60 9.24 12.75
N PRO A 96 -4.97 8.17 13.47
CA PRO A 96 -4.14 6.95 13.60
C PRO A 96 -4.00 6.13 12.34
N TYR A 97 -4.84 6.37 11.34
CA TYR A 97 -4.90 5.57 10.10
C TYR A 97 -4.46 6.36 8.87
N SER A 98 -3.86 7.54 9.06
CA SER A 98 -3.48 8.46 7.99
C SER A 98 -2.01 8.85 8.11
N LYS A 99 -1.35 9.06 6.97
CA LYS A 99 -0.05 9.74 6.89
C LYS A 99 -0.26 11.26 6.87
N ALA A 100 0.76 11.99 7.32
CA ALA A 100 0.76 13.45 7.25
C ALA A 100 0.67 13.91 5.77
N PRO A 101 -0.18 14.90 5.43
CA PRO A 101 -0.34 15.35 4.03
C PRO A 101 0.85 16.14 3.46
N VAL A 102 1.74 16.64 4.31
CA VAL A 102 2.95 17.40 4.02
C VAL A 102 4.00 16.94 5.03
N ASP A 103 5.29 17.19 4.79
CA ASP A 103 6.44 17.03 5.72
C ASP A 103 6.30 17.91 6.99
N TYR A 104 5.14 17.89 7.63
CA TYR A 104 4.80 18.61 8.84
C TYR A 104 5.54 17.91 9.99
N GLY A 105 6.60 18.55 10.48
CA GLY A 105 7.49 17.95 11.47
C GLY A 105 8.61 17.10 10.87
N ALA A 106 8.98 17.30 9.59
CA ALA A 106 10.31 16.92 9.10
C ALA A 106 11.38 17.84 9.70
N ASP A 107 11.45 17.83 11.02
CA ASP A 107 12.71 18.13 11.69
C ASP A 107 13.53 16.84 11.56
N ASP A 108 14.49 16.82 10.64
CA ASP A 108 15.47 15.73 10.45
C ASP A 108 16.35 15.51 11.71
N SER A 109 16.07 16.22 12.82
CA SER A 109 16.81 16.17 14.08
C SER A 109 16.13 15.38 15.21
N LEU A 110 15.28 14.41 14.89
CA LEU A 110 14.60 13.60 15.92
C LEU A 110 15.43 12.36 16.32
N GLU A 111 15.89 12.34 17.57
CA GLU A 111 16.41 11.17 18.31
C GLU A 111 15.35 10.06 18.54
N MET A 112 14.44 9.82 17.57
CA MET A 112 13.26 8.95 17.68
C MET A 112 13.16 7.88 16.58
N ASP A 113 14.26 7.55 15.89
CA ASP A 113 14.23 6.55 14.79
C ASP A 113 14.21 5.09 15.28
N ASP A 114 14.20 4.85 16.60
CA ASP A 114 14.29 3.51 17.19
C ASP A 114 12.92 2.88 17.50
N GLU A 115 11.84 3.66 17.55
CA GLU A 115 10.54 3.16 17.99
C GLU A 115 9.64 2.67 16.85
N TYR A 116 9.48 1.35 16.73
CA TYR A 116 8.75 0.74 15.64
C TYR A 116 8.17 -0.64 16.00
N ALA A 117 7.24 -1.11 15.18
CA ALA A 117 6.86 -2.50 15.12
C ALA A 117 6.88 -3.01 13.68
N ILE A 118 7.40 -4.22 13.48
CA ILE A 118 7.41 -4.89 12.18
C ILE A 118 6.35 -5.98 12.17
N PHE A 119 5.48 -5.93 11.18
CA PHE A 119 4.46 -6.93 10.94
C PHE A 119 4.70 -7.62 9.61
N SER A 120 4.32 -8.90 9.53
CA SER A 120 4.12 -9.61 8.26
C SER A 120 2.65 -9.91 8.04
N PHE A 121 2.23 -9.92 6.78
CA PHE A 121 0.84 -10.19 6.39
C PHE A 121 0.78 -10.62 4.92
N ASN A 122 -0.36 -11.20 4.55
CA ASN A 122 -0.72 -11.39 3.16
C ASN A 122 -1.61 -10.23 2.68
N LEU A 123 -1.26 -9.64 1.55
CA LEU A 123 -2.15 -8.77 0.80
C LEU A 123 -2.91 -9.63 -0.21
N ALA A 124 -4.19 -9.86 0.05
CA ALA A 124 -5.07 -10.44 -0.96
C ALA A 124 -5.28 -9.44 -2.10
N GLY A 125 -5.38 -9.91 -3.35
CA GLY A 125 -5.56 -9.06 -4.53
C GLY A 125 -6.78 -8.13 -4.43
N LEU A 126 -7.96 -8.60 -4.85
CA LEU A 126 -9.23 -7.88 -4.63
C LEU A 126 -10.28 -8.72 -3.92
N GLU A 127 -9.86 -9.83 -3.31
CA GLU A 127 -10.77 -10.66 -2.54
C GLU A 127 -11.38 -9.88 -1.38
N GLU A 128 -12.70 -9.95 -1.26
CA GLU A 128 -13.41 -9.33 -0.14
C GLU A 128 -13.10 -10.08 1.16
N GLY A 129 -12.54 -9.36 2.13
CA GLY A 129 -12.37 -9.84 3.50
C GLY A 129 -13.42 -9.19 4.41
N GLY A 130 -14.03 -9.98 5.29
CA GLY A 130 -14.97 -9.50 6.30
C GLY A 130 -14.40 -9.61 7.71
N ARG A 131 -14.47 -8.55 8.52
CA ARG A 131 -14.10 -8.59 9.94
C ARG A 131 -15.07 -7.86 10.85
N TRP A 132 -15.21 -8.36 12.07
CA TRP A 132 -15.95 -7.67 13.13
C TRP A 132 -15.02 -6.78 13.94
N HIS A 133 -15.35 -5.50 14.08
CA HIS A 133 -14.59 -4.57 14.92
C HIS A 133 -15.54 -3.60 15.64
N ARG A 134 -15.42 -3.48 16.97
CA ARG A 134 -16.28 -2.62 17.81
C ARG A 134 -17.78 -2.78 17.49
N GLY A 135 -18.24 -4.01 17.34
CA GLY A 135 -19.64 -4.34 17.04
C GLY A 135 -20.11 -4.01 15.62
N ARG A 136 -19.21 -3.63 14.70
CA ARG A 136 -19.53 -3.39 13.28
C ARG A 136 -18.78 -4.37 12.39
N PHE A 137 -19.50 -5.01 11.47
CA PHE A 137 -18.88 -5.77 10.40
C PHE A 137 -18.33 -4.81 9.34
N ARG A 138 -17.03 -4.91 9.05
CA ARG A 138 -16.35 -4.18 7.99
C ARG A 138 -15.97 -5.15 6.89
N LYS A 139 -16.38 -4.84 5.67
CA LYS A 139 -15.82 -5.44 4.46
C LYS A 139 -14.66 -4.57 4.00
N GLY A 140 -13.54 -5.20 3.69
CA GLY A 140 -12.36 -4.56 3.10
C GLY A 140 -11.98 -5.27 1.82
N VAL A 141 -11.46 -4.52 0.86
CA VAL A 141 -10.87 -5.03 -0.38
C VAL A 141 -9.39 -4.66 -0.34
N SER A 142 -8.52 -5.61 -0.69
CA SER A 142 -7.06 -5.40 -0.65
C SER A 142 -6.57 -4.87 0.71
N SER A 143 -7.04 -5.51 1.79
CA SER A 143 -6.64 -5.24 3.16
C SER A 143 -5.71 -6.34 3.67
N PRO A 144 -4.80 -6.04 4.62
CA PRO A 144 -3.93 -7.05 5.23
C PRO A 144 -4.73 -8.22 5.83
N ARG A 145 -4.22 -9.44 5.61
CA ARG A 145 -4.74 -10.70 6.16
C ARG A 145 -3.60 -11.45 6.86
N ASP A 146 -3.97 -12.32 7.79
CA ASP A 146 -3.02 -13.18 8.51
C ASP A 146 -1.87 -12.39 9.14
N LEU A 147 -2.22 -11.28 9.79
CA LEU A 147 -1.27 -10.35 10.38
C LEU A 147 -0.50 -11.00 11.54
N GLU A 148 0.83 -11.01 11.44
CA GLU A 148 1.74 -11.52 12.46
C GLU A 148 2.74 -10.44 12.88
N LEU A 149 2.91 -10.24 14.20
CA LEU A 149 3.89 -9.34 14.76
C LEU A 149 5.26 -10.04 14.80
N LEU A 150 6.24 -9.51 14.07
CA LEU A 150 7.60 -10.05 14.03
C LEU A 150 8.49 -9.41 15.09
N THR A 151 8.45 -8.08 15.18
CA THR A 151 9.32 -7.29 16.06
C THR A 151 8.54 -6.13 16.66
N ILE A 152 8.78 -5.81 17.92
CA ILE A 152 8.26 -4.61 18.57
C ILE A 152 9.39 -3.96 19.38
N ASN A 153 9.57 -2.67 19.15
CA ASN A 153 10.53 -1.84 19.86
C ASN A 153 9.85 -0.52 20.20
N PHE A 154 9.18 -0.45 21.35
CA PHE A 154 8.63 0.79 21.91
C PHE A 154 9.09 0.89 23.35
N ARG A 155 9.48 2.08 23.81
CA ARG A 155 9.93 2.28 25.20
C ARG A 155 8.77 2.10 26.17
N GLU A 156 7.57 2.51 25.76
CA GLU A 156 6.34 2.34 26.55
C GLU A 156 5.53 1.12 26.12
N PRO A 157 4.76 0.50 27.04
CA PRO A 157 3.85 -0.59 26.68
C PRO A 157 2.77 -0.11 25.72
N VAL A 158 2.74 -0.69 24.52
CA VAL A 158 1.74 -0.38 23.49
C VAL A 158 0.57 -1.35 23.55
N ASN A 159 -0.64 -0.84 23.34
CA ASN A 159 -1.81 -1.68 23.16
C ASN A 159 -1.73 -2.44 21.83
N ARG A 160 -1.32 -3.71 21.88
CA ARG A 160 -1.19 -4.58 20.71
C ARG A 160 -2.47 -4.64 19.86
N MET A 161 -3.64 -4.71 20.50
CA MET A 161 -4.90 -4.76 19.78
C MET A 161 -5.15 -3.47 18.98
N GLU A 162 -4.77 -2.32 19.53
CA GLU A 162 -4.89 -1.04 18.83
C GLU A 162 -3.94 -0.99 17.62
N LEU A 163 -2.70 -1.43 17.80
CA LEU A 163 -1.68 -1.48 16.77
C LEU A 163 -2.10 -2.39 15.60
N GLU A 164 -2.55 -3.62 15.88
CA GLU A 164 -3.07 -4.54 14.87
C GLU A 164 -4.27 -3.96 14.13
N ASN A 165 -5.20 -3.32 14.85
CA ASN A 165 -6.37 -2.69 14.25
C ASN A 165 -6.00 -1.51 13.34
N SER A 166 -4.95 -0.75 13.65
CA SER A 166 -4.44 0.31 12.78
C SER A 166 -3.99 -0.24 11.43
N ILE A 167 -3.21 -1.32 11.45
CA ILE A 167 -2.68 -1.95 10.23
C ILE A 167 -3.81 -2.55 9.40
N LEU A 168 -4.74 -3.24 10.05
CA LEU A 168 -5.89 -3.82 9.39
C LEU A 168 -6.78 -2.77 8.68
N ASN A 169 -6.79 -1.51 9.14
CA ASN A 169 -7.55 -0.43 8.50
C ASN A 169 -6.84 0.19 7.28
N LEU A 170 -5.59 -0.19 6.99
CA LEU A 170 -4.88 0.26 5.80
C LEU A 170 -5.43 -0.43 4.56
N ASN A 171 -5.38 0.28 3.43
CA ASN A 171 -5.78 -0.22 2.12
C ASN A 171 -4.60 -0.14 1.17
N PHE A 172 -4.55 -1.07 0.22
CA PHE A 172 -3.45 -1.15 -0.72
C PHE A 172 -3.97 -1.30 -2.14
N ARG A 173 -3.31 -0.67 -3.09
CA ARG A 173 -3.35 -1.10 -4.48
C ARG A 173 -2.64 -2.45 -4.53
N PRO A 174 -3.30 -3.52 -5.03
CA PRO A 174 -2.66 -4.82 -5.14
C PRO A 174 -1.55 -4.80 -6.19
N LYS A 175 -0.66 -5.80 -6.14
CA LYS A 175 0.22 -6.15 -7.27
C LYS A 175 -0.67 -6.44 -8.48
N LEU A 176 -0.29 -5.96 -9.66
CA LEU A 176 -1.01 -6.25 -10.90
C LEU A 176 -0.11 -7.04 -11.84
N GLU A 177 -0.63 -8.12 -12.38
CA GLU A 177 -0.01 -8.91 -13.43
C GLU A 177 -1.02 -9.01 -14.59
N ASP A 178 -0.65 -8.49 -15.76
CA ASP A 178 -1.54 -8.41 -16.92
C ASP A 178 -2.86 -7.68 -16.64
N GLY A 179 -2.82 -6.70 -15.73
CA GLY A 179 -3.98 -5.96 -15.25
C GLY A 179 -4.86 -6.71 -14.24
N ALA A 180 -4.51 -7.94 -13.88
CA ALA A 180 -5.19 -8.74 -12.87
C ALA A 180 -4.53 -8.55 -11.49
N PRO A 181 -5.32 -8.27 -10.43
CA PRO A 181 -4.83 -8.22 -9.05
C PRO A 181 -4.28 -9.56 -8.57
N GLN A 182 -3.09 -9.55 -8.00
CA GLN A 182 -2.44 -10.72 -7.42
C GLN A 182 -2.25 -10.57 -5.92
N SER A 183 -2.29 -11.69 -5.20
CA SER A 183 -1.92 -11.74 -3.79
C SER A 183 -0.40 -11.70 -3.63
N VAL A 184 0.08 -11.06 -2.57
CA VAL A 184 1.51 -10.98 -2.28
C VAL A 184 1.76 -10.92 -0.77
N ASN A 185 2.87 -11.49 -0.33
CA ASN A 185 3.29 -11.37 1.07
C ASN A 185 4.02 -10.03 1.27
N ALA A 186 3.79 -9.41 2.41
CA ALA A 186 4.34 -8.11 2.68
C ALA A 186 4.78 -7.98 4.14
N THR A 187 5.74 -7.09 4.36
CA THR A 187 6.08 -6.60 5.69
C THR A 187 5.77 -5.12 5.81
N LEU A 188 5.43 -4.68 7.02
CA LEU A 188 5.17 -3.27 7.34
C LEU A 188 5.95 -2.89 8.59
N SER A 189 6.83 -1.91 8.45
CA SER A 189 7.34 -1.13 9.58
C SER A 189 6.32 -0.06 9.95
N TYR A 190 5.79 -0.12 11.17
CA TYR A 190 4.83 0.81 11.72
C TYR A 190 5.48 1.67 12.81
N GLN A 191 5.30 2.97 12.72
CA GLN A 191 5.75 3.96 13.71
C GLN A 191 4.56 4.83 14.16
N PHE A 192 4.54 5.18 15.44
CA PHE A 192 3.62 6.21 15.94
C PHE A 192 4.01 7.60 15.40
N ALA A 193 3.10 8.56 15.58
CA ALA A 193 3.45 9.96 15.36
C ALA A 193 4.59 10.35 16.32
N GLY A 194 5.55 11.14 15.83
CA GLY A 194 6.48 11.81 16.74
C GLY A 194 5.73 12.77 17.64
N GLU A 195 6.25 13.00 18.86
CA GLU A 195 5.76 14.08 19.72
C GLU A 195 6.09 15.47 19.14
#